data_AF-A0A9D6J7N2-F1
#
_entry.id   AF-A0A9D6J7N2-F1
#
_cell.length_a   1.000
_cell.length_b   1.000
_cell.length_c   1.000
_cell.angle_alpha   90.00
_cell.angle_beta   90.00
_cell.angle_gamma   90.00
#
_symmetry.space_group_name_H-M   'P 1'
#
loop_
_entity.id
_entity.type
_entity.pdbx_description
1 polymer ?
#
loop_
_entity_poly.entity_id
_entity_poly.type
_entity_poly.pdbx_seq_one_letter_code
_entity_poly.pdbx_strand_id
1 'polypeptide(L)'
;MGTLTAQILVGTPHPNHGGINPTHCMFLSENSRPAWVITPLNVFQEDRNVENKIIWIPTLEDMLEDAFLMIAIHVKRNHEIIEMARSFYAETQSARLELYEHFNDSQRKLLYEKCRQLSDFPKIIISVFETSTIQGQLKIVGKYNMDVEVCCPTYSRLFSEWSNETSIEGSLE
;
A
#
# COMPACT_ATOMS: atom_id res chain seq x y z
N MET A 1 -8.41 18.30 -4.41
CA MET A 1 -9.13 17.16 -3.80
C MET A 1 -8.40 15.88 -4.23
N GLY A 2 -7.94 15.05 -3.31
CA GLY A 2 -7.24 13.80 -3.65
C GLY A 2 -8.25 12.68 -3.92
N THR A 3 -8.03 11.90 -4.97
CA THR A 3 -8.88 10.76 -5.33
C THR A 3 -8.25 9.49 -4.78
N LEU A 4 -9.04 8.59 -4.20
CA LEU A 4 -8.53 7.27 -3.82
C LEU A 4 -8.52 6.37 -5.06
N THR A 5 -7.34 5.87 -5.42
CA THR A 5 -7.10 5.15 -6.67
C THR A 5 -6.59 3.74 -6.45
N ALA A 6 -6.17 3.41 -5.23
CA ALA A 6 -5.88 2.04 -4.83
C ALA A 6 -6.14 1.80 -3.34
N GLN A 7 -6.31 0.53 -3.00
CA GLN A 7 -6.48 0.03 -1.64
C GLN A 7 -5.61 -1.21 -1.43
N ILE A 8 -5.02 -1.37 -0.24
CA ILE A 8 -4.35 -2.62 0.16
C ILE A 8 -4.93 -3.10 1.49
N LEU A 9 -5.49 -4.30 1.53
CA LEU A 9 -5.77 -4.99 2.79
C LEU A 9 -4.54 -5.77 3.23
N VAL A 10 -4.20 -5.68 4.52
CA VAL A 10 -3.01 -6.35 5.08
C VAL A 10 -3.44 -7.18 6.29
N GLY A 11 -3.01 -8.45 6.33
CA GLY A 11 -3.43 -9.36 7.39
C GLY A 11 -2.87 -10.76 7.23
N THR A 12 -3.61 -11.74 7.75
CA THR A 12 -3.26 -13.16 7.67
C THR A 12 -4.20 -13.90 6.71
N PRO A 13 -3.73 -14.96 6.02
CA PRO A 13 -4.61 -15.81 5.24
C PRO A 13 -5.66 -16.46 6.14
N HIS A 14 -6.89 -16.58 5.63
CA HIS A 14 -7.91 -17.35 6.34
C HIS A 14 -7.51 -18.84 6.34
N PRO A 15 -7.44 -19.53 7.50
CA PRO A 15 -6.85 -20.89 7.57
C PRO A 15 -7.52 -21.93 6.66
N ASN A 16 -8.82 -21.76 6.39
CA ASN A 16 -9.64 -22.74 5.67
C ASN A 16 -10.09 -22.29 4.27
N HIS A 17 -9.86 -21.02 3.91
CA HIS A 17 -10.47 -20.41 2.71
C HIS A 17 -9.51 -19.41 2.05
N GLY A 18 -9.77 -19.04 0.80
CA GLY A 18 -8.96 -18.05 0.06
C GLY A 18 -9.04 -16.61 0.58
N GLY A 19 -9.79 -16.33 1.66
CA GLY A 19 -9.96 -14.97 2.19
C GLY A 19 -8.75 -14.42 2.96
N ILE A 20 -8.97 -13.26 3.60
CA ILE A 20 -8.00 -12.58 4.48
C ILE A 20 -8.67 -12.23 5.79
N ASN A 21 -7.93 -12.32 6.90
CA ASN A 21 -8.27 -11.72 8.18
C ASN A 21 -7.53 -10.39 8.30
N PRO A 22 -8.13 -9.27 7.85
CA PRO A 22 -7.41 -7.99 7.78
C PRO A 22 -7.18 -7.39 9.16
N THR A 23 -6.01 -6.80 9.32
CA THR A 23 -5.60 -6.03 10.51
C THR A 23 -5.40 -4.56 10.18
N HIS A 24 -5.08 -4.24 8.92
CA HIS A 24 -4.84 -2.88 8.45
C HIS A 24 -5.40 -2.71 7.04
N CYS A 25 -5.72 -1.47 6.71
CA CYS A 25 -6.04 -1.03 5.36
C CYS A 25 -5.10 0.10 4.98
N MET A 26 -4.60 0.06 3.75
CA MET A 26 -3.91 1.17 3.12
C MET A 26 -4.76 1.76 2.01
N PHE A 27 -4.68 3.07 1.85
CA PHE A 27 -5.29 3.80 0.74
C PHE A 27 -4.23 4.61 0.03
N LEU A 28 -4.24 4.55 -1.30
CA LEU A 28 -3.47 5.44 -2.13
C LEU A 28 -4.36 6.60 -2.54
N SER A 29 -3.99 7.81 -2.12
CA SER A 29 -4.60 9.04 -2.61
C SER A 29 -3.72 9.64 -3.69
N GLU A 30 -4.22 9.77 -4.91
CA GLU A 30 -3.52 10.36 -6.05
C GLU A 30 -4.18 11.67 -6.50
N ASN A 31 -3.31 12.65 -6.80
CA ASN A 31 -3.56 13.91 -7.51
C ASN A 31 -2.18 14.60 -7.64
N SER A 32 -2.07 15.93 -7.47
CA SER A 32 -0.82 16.68 -7.52
C SER A 32 0.26 16.18 -6.54
N ARG A 33 -0.13 15.52 -5.45
CA ARG A 33 0.80 14.92 -4.49
C ARG A 33 0.26 13.57 -3.99
N PRO A 34 0.84 12.44 -4.40
CA PRO A 34 0.37 11.14 -3.96
C PRO A 34 0.64 10.91 -2.47
N ALA A 35 -0.18 10.08 -1.82
CA ALA A 35 0.03 9.70 -0.44
C ALA A 35 -0.48 8.28 -0.18
N TRP A 36 0.36 7.45 0.43
CA TRP A 36 -0.07 6.24 1.11
C TRP A 36 -0.56 6.57 2.51
N VAL A 37 -1.71 6.04 2.86
CA VAL A 37 -2.33 6.19 4.18
C VAL A 37 -2.60 4.82 4.75
N ILE A 38 -1.99 4.47 5.88
CA ILE A 38 -2.33 3.23 6.60
C ILE A 38 -3.21 3.53 7.81
N THR A 39 -4.22 2.69 7.99
CA THR A 39 -5.16 2.75 9.12
C THR A 39 -5.35 1.34 9.67
N PRO A 40 -5.28 1.15 11.00
CA PRO A 40 -5.69 -0.11 11.62
C PRO A 40 -7.16 -0.43 11.31
N LEU A 41 -7.46 -1.70 11.10
CA LEU A 41 -8.81 -2.21 10.87
C LEU A 41 -9.27 -3.01 12.08
N ASN A 42 -10.27 -2.49 12.80
CA ASN A 42 -10.92 -3.19 13.90
C ASN A 42 -12.22 -3.87 13.42
N VAL A 43 -12.16 -4.61 12.31
CA VAL A 43 -13.35 -5.26 11.73
C VAL A 43 -13.92 -6.33 12.67
N PHE A 44 -13.06 -6.96 13.48
CA PHE A 44 -13.44 -8.06 14.38
C PHE A 44 -13.20 -7.76 15.87
N GLN A 45 -12.80 -6.54 16.25
CA GLN A 45 -12.53 -6.17 17.65
C GLN A 45 -13.39 -4.97 18.07
N GLU A 46 -13.98 -5.03 19.27
CA GLU A 46 -14.85 -3.98 19.82
C GLU A 46 -14.10 -2.80 20.46
N ASP A 47 -12.78 -2.94 20.67
CA ASP A 47 -11.97 -1.90 21.33
C ASP A 47 -11.76 -0.68 20.44
N ARG A 48 -12.13 0.50 20.98
CA ARG A 48 -12.19 1.79 20.27
C ARG A 48 -10.92 2.65 20.39
N ASN A 49 -9.81 2.09 20.88
CA ASN A 49 -8.53 2.81 20.89
C ASN A 49 -7.82 2.61 19.55
N VAL A 50 -8.31 3.29 18.52
CA VAL A 50 -7.66 3.31 17.19
C VAL A 50 -6.76 4.54 17.13
N GLU A 51 -5.53 4.42 17.60
CA GLU A 51 -4.51 5.47 17.41
C GLU A 51 -3.63 5.25 16.17
N ASN A 52 -3.42 6.40 15.52
CA ASN A 52 -2.38 6.79 14.57
C ASN A 52 -2.43 6.19 13.17
N LYS A 53 -3.22 6.86 12.33
CA LYS A 53 -3.01 6.93 10.88
C LYS A 53 -1.58 7.36 10.59
N ILE A 54 -0.89 6.62 9.73
CA ILE A 54 0.45 6.99 9.24
C ILE A 54 0.34 7.33 7.76
N ILE A 55 1.04 8.38 7.34
CA ILE A 55 0.98 8.91 5.98
C ILE A 55 2.38 8.95 5.39
N TRP A 56 2.57 8.31 4.25
CA TRP A 56 3.81 8.42 3.49
C TRP A 56 3.54 9.13 2.17
N ILE A 57 4.39 10.10 1.82
CA ILE A 57 4.46 10.67 0.48
C ILE A 57 5.48 9.82 -0.29
N PRO A 58 5.00 8.94 -1.19
CA PRO A 58 5.87 7.99 -1.86
C PRO A 58 6.67 8.66 -2.97
N THR A 59 7.64 7.91 -3.47
CA THR A 59 8.27 8.17 -4.77
C THR A 59 7.33 7.78 -5.91
N LEU A 60 7.51 8.40 -7.07
CA LEU A 60 6.70 8.10 -8.24
C LEU A 60 7.16 6.83 -8.94
N GLU A 61 8.46 6.55 -8.94
CA GLU A 61 9.06 5.43 -9.65
C GLU A 61 8.83 4.09 -8.93
N ASP A 62 8.83 4.11 -7.60
CA ASP A 62 8.79 2.92 -6.73
C ASP A 62 7.61 2.96 -5.74
N MET A 63 6.51 3.64 -6.11
CA MET A 63 5.35 3.89 -5.26
C MET A 63 4.76 2.64 -4.58
N LEU A 64 4.70 1.50 -5.26
CA LEU A 64 4.20 0.25 -4.69
C LEU A 64 5.23 -0.42 -3.76
N GLU A 65 6.52 -0.29 -4.05
CA GLU A 65 7.60 -0.73 -3.15
C GLU A 65 7.63 0.08 -1.87
N ASP A 66 7.36 1.39 -1.97
CA ASP A 66 7.18 2.27 -0.82
C ASP A 66 6.03 1.81 0.09
N ALA A 67 4.94 1.29 -0.49
CA ALA A 67 3.84 0.69 0.26
C ALA A 67 4.30 -0.56 1.03
N PHE A 68 5.07 -1.44 0.39
CA PHE A 68 5.59 -2.65 1.02
C PHE A 68 6.59 -2.35 2.13
N LEU A 69 7.45 -1.37 1.94
CA LEU A 69 8.33 -0.86 2.99
C LEU A 69 7.53 -0.30 4.18
N MET A 70 6.47 0.46 3.90
CA MET A 70 5.57 0.99 4.92
C MET A 70 4.91 -0.13 5.73
N ILE A 71 4.48 -1.22 5.08
CA ILE A 71 3.94 -2.42 5.74
C ILE A 71 5.00 -3.09 6.61
N ALA A 72 6.21 -3.28 6.09
CA ALA A 72 7.31 -3.93 6.80
C ALA A 72 7.66 -3.19 8.11
N ILE A 73 7.65 -1.85 8.07
CA ILE A 73 7.98 -0.99 9.22
C ILE A 73 6.82 -0.87 10.21
N HIS A 74 5.60 -0.57 9.74
CA HIS A 74 4.53 -0.15 10.64
C HIS A 74 3.57 -1.27 11.04
N VAL A 75 3.35 -2.25 10.14
CA VAL A 75 2.47 -3.39 10.40
C VAL A 75 3.26 -4.57 10.94
N LYS A 76 4.25 -5.03 10.16
CA LYS A 76 5.08 -6.19 10.53
C LYS A 76 6.05 -5.84 11.66
N ARG A 77 6.43 -4.56 11.78
CA ARG A 77 7.38 -4.05 12.78
C ARG A 77 8.70 -4.82 12.74
N ASN A 78 9.20 -5.10 11.54
CA ASN A 78 10.44 -5.84 11.36
C ASN A 78 11.65 -5.04 11.90
N HIS A 79 12.33 -5.58 12.90
CA HIS A 79 13.41 -4.88 13.60
C HIS A 79 14.61 -4.56 12.69
N GLU A 80 15.02 -5.46 11.80
CA GLU A 80 16.18 -5.24 10.92
C GLU A 80 15.91 -4.07 9.94
N ILE A 81 14.72 -4.03 9.35
CA ILE A 81 14.33 -2.97 8.41
C ILE A 81 14.17 -1.63 9.15
N ILE A 82 13.60 -1.64 10.37
CA ILE A 82 13.48 -0.43 11.19
C ILE A 82 14.86 0.14 11.54
N GLU A 83 15.79 -0.70 11.99
CA GLU A 83 17.14 -0.27 12.33
C GLU A 83 17.92 0.22 11.10
N MET A 84 17.76 -0.46 9.96
CA MET A 84 18.33 0.01 8.70
C MET A 84 17.77 1.38 8.30
N ALA A 85 16.46 1.56 8.35
CA ALA A 85 15.83 2.85 8.03
C ALA A 85 16.28 3.97 8.98
N ARG A 86 16.39 3.68 10.28
CA ARG A 86 16.90 4.62 11.30
C ARG A 86 18.37 5.02 11.07
N SER A 87 19.18 4.10 10.56
CA SER A 87 20.57 4.40 10.21
C SER A 87 20.69 5.43 9.08
N PHE A 88 19.66 5.55 8.24
CA PHE A 88 19.59 6.53 7.16
C PHE A 88 18.90 7.83 7.59
N TYR A 89 17.97 7.75 8.55
CA TYR A 89 17.21 8.90 9.03
C TYR A 89 16.95 8.83 10.54
N ALA A 90 17.50 9.79 11.29
CA ALA A 90 17.49 9.80 12.76
C ALA A 90 16.20 10.35 13.39
N GLU A 91 15.31 10.99 12.62
CA GLU A 91 14.10 11.62 13.16
C GLU A 91 12.93 10.63 13.18
N THR A 92 12.86 9.86 14.26
CA THR A 92 11.71 9.01 14.56
C THR A 92 10.49 9.83 14.99
N GLN A 93 9.33 9.52 14.41
CA GLN A 93 7.96 9.82 14.90
C GLN A 93 7.17 11.00 14.29
N SER A 94 7.43 11.42 13.04
CA SER A 94 6.37 12.14 12.33
C SER A 94 5.32 11.16 11.82
N ALA A 95 4.04 11.42 12.08
CA ALA A 95 2.92 10.68 11.47
C ALA A 95 2.90 10.82 9.93
N ARG A 96 3.72 11.73 9.38
CA ARG A 96 3.91 11.97 7.95
C ARG A 96 5.38 11.89 7.57
N LEU A 97 5.71 11.04 6.58
CA LEU A 97 7.07 10.86 6.05
C LEU A 97 7.10 11.15 4.55
N GLU A 98 8.15 11.79 4.04
CA GLU A 98 8.27 12.15 2.62
C GLU A 98 9.53 11.53 2.00
N LEU A 99 9.38 10.47 1.20
CA LEU A 99 10.50 9.57 0.92
C LEU A 99 11.64 10.20 0.11
N TYR A 100 11.36 11.16 -0.77
CA TYR A 100 12.42 11.88 -1.50
C TYR A 100 13.29 12.75 -0.59
N GLU A 101 12.76 13.25 0.52
CA GLU A 101 13.50 14.12 1.44
C GLU A 101 14.34 13.31 2.44
N HIS A 102 13.89 12.09 2.72
CA HIS A 102 14.39 11.28 3.84
C HIS A 102 15.35 10.18 3.42
N PHE A 103 15.21 9.67 2.20
CA PHE A 103 16.06 8.61 1.68
C PHE A 103 16.51 8.95 0.27
N ASN A 104 17.80 8.75 -0.01
CA ASN A 104 18.26 8.73 -1.39
C ASN A 104 17.87 7.41 -2.09
N ASP A 105 18.01 7.39 -3.42
CA ASP A 105 17.63 6.24 -4.25
C ASP A 105 18.32 4.93 -3.84
N SER A 106 19.63 4.96 -3.57
CA SER A 106 20.39 3.78 -3.16
C SER A 106 19.93 3.24 -1.80
N GLN A 107 19.63 4.12 -0.84
CA GLN A 107 19.12 3.75 0.48
C GLN A 107 17.74 3.09 0.37
N ARG A 108 16.83 3.64 -0.44
CA ARG A 108 15.50 3.05 -0.66
C ARG A 108 15.62 1.67 -1.31
N LYS A 109 16.44 1.53 -2.35
CA LYS A 109 16.67 0.25 -3.02
C LYS A 109 17.22 -0.83 -2.09
N LEU A 110 18.09 -0.47 -1.15
CA LEU A 110 18.57 -1.41 -0.13
C LEU A 110 17.44 -1.87 0.81
N LEU A 111 16.58 -0.94 1.25
CA LEU A 111 15.42 -1.25 2.09
C LEU A 111 14.42 -2.17 1.34
N TYR A 112 14.18 -1.90 0.06
CA TYR A 112 13.36 -2.72 -0.83
C TYR A 112 13.89 -4.14 -0.97
N GLU A 113 15.20 -4.29 -1.24
CA GLU A 113 15.85 -5.60 -1.32
C GLU A 113 15.69 -6.40 -0.02
N LYS A 114 15.80 -5.73 1.13
CA LYS A 114 15.54 -6.34 2.43
C LYS A 114 14.09 -6.76 2.62
N CYS A 115 13.13 -5.93 2.18
CA CYS A 115 11.72 -6.31 2.23
C CYS A 115 11.43 -7.55 1.39
N ARG A 116 12.03 -7.67 0.20
CA ARG A 116 11.85 -8.84 -0.69
C ARG A 116 12.43 -10.14 -0.11
N GLN A 117 13.41 -10.05 0.80
CA GLN A 117 14.02 -11.20 1.47
C GLN A 117 13.17 -11.75 2.62
N LEU A 118 12.13 -11.03 3.06
CA LEU A 118 11.26 -11.50 4.13
C LEU A 118 10.47 -12.74 3.67
N SER A 119 10.56 -13.82 4.45
CA SER A 119 9.81 -15.06 4.20
C SER A 119 8.44 -15.08 4.88
N ASP A 120 8.17 -14.13 5.78
CA ASP A 120 6.98 -14.07 6.62
C ASP A 120 6.23 -12.74 6.46
N PHE A 121 6.27 -12.20 5.24
CA PHE A 121 5.52 -11.00 4.87
C PHE A 121 4.01 -11.27 5.00
N PRO A 122 3.20 -10.32 5.53
CA PRO A 122 1.76 -10.51 5.66
C PRO A 122 1.07 -10.84 4.33
N LYS A 123 -0.08 -11.55 4.37
CA LYS A 123 -0.95 -11.66 3.20
C LYS A 123 -1.47 -10.27 2.86
N ILE A 124 -1.49 -9.94 1.57
CA ILE A 124 -2.07 -8.69 1.09
C ILE A 124 -3.10 -8.90 -0.03
N ILE A 125 -4.09 -8.01 -0.10
CA ILE A 125 -4.99 -7.91 -1.25
C ILE A 125 -4.87 -6.48 -1.78
N ILE A 126 -4.49 -6.33 -3.05
CA ILE A 126 -4.28 -5.04 -3.70
C ILE A 126 -5.42 -4.80 -4.68
N SER A 127 -6.27 -3.82 -4.40
CA SER A 127 -7.27 -3.32 -5.35
C SER A 127 -6.73 -2.09 -6.05
N VAL A 128 -6.51 -2.16 -7.37
CA VAL A 128 -6.00 -1.05 -8.19
C VAL A 128 -7.12 -0.55 -9.09
N PHE A 129 -7.60 0.67 -8.85
CA PHE A 129 -8.66 1.27 -9.66
C PHE A 129 -8.10 1.87 -10.95
N GLU A 130 -9.01 2.23 -11.85
CA GLU A 130 -8.64 2.83 -13.13
C GLU A 130 -7.75 4.06 -12.93
N THR A 131 -6.78 4.23 -13.83
CA THR A 131 -5.85 5.36 -13.89
C THR A 131 -4.85 5.47 -12.73
N SER A 132 -4.82 4.51 -11.79
CA SER A 132 -3.84 4.53 -10.71
C SER A 132 -2.41 4.34 -11.22
N THR A 133 -1.46 5.16 -10.72
CA THR A 133 -0.06 5.10 -11.15
C THR A 133 0.57 3.73 -10.85
N ILE A 134 0.14 3.06 -9.77
CA ILE A 134 0.71 1.76 -9.39
C ILE A 134 0.32 0.61 -10.34
N GLN A 135 -0.64 0.83 -11.26
CA GLN A 135 -0.98 -0.16 -12.29
C GLN A 135 0.26 -0.55 -13.12
N GLY A 136 1.12 0.41 -13.43
CA GLY A 136 2.38 0.19 -14.14
C GLY A 136 3.46 -0.53 -13.32
N GLN A 137 3.28 -0.63 -12.00
CA GLN A 137 4.28 -1.15 -11.05
C GLN A 137 3.95 -2.56 -10.54
N LEU A 138 2.80 -3.12 -10.90
CA LEU A 138 2.31 -4.42 -10.41
C LEU A 138 3.28 -5.59 -10.62
N LYS A 139 4.17 -5.51 -11.61
CA LYS A 139 5.21 -6.54 -11.86
C LYS A 139 6.12 -6.76 -10.64
N ILE A 140 6.23 -5.78 -9.76
CA ILE A 140 7.08 -5.85 -8.58
C ILE A 140 6.55 -6.83 -7.52
N VAL A 141 5.24 -7.07 -7.50
CA VAL A 141 4.58 -8.03 -6.60
C VAL A 141 5.21 -9.41 -6.71
N GLY A 142 5.57 -9.84 -7.93
CA GLY A 142 6.20 -11.14 -8.19
C GLY A 142 7.62 -11.29 -7.62
N LYS A 143 8.21 -10.24 -7.04
CA LYS A 143 9.53 -10.31 -6.37
C LYS A 143 9.43 -10.58 -4.86
N TYR A 144 8.23 -10.62 -4.30
CA TYR A 144 8.01 -10.81 -2.87
C TYR A 144 7.53 -12.22 -2.59
N ASN A 145 8.03 -12.80 -1.50
CA ASN A 145 7.56 -14.07 -0.99
C ASN A 145 6.40 -13.84 -0.01
N MET A 146 5.19 -13.67 -0.54
CA MET A 146 3.99 -13.40 0.23
C MET A 146 2.74 -13.95 -0.47
N ASP A 147 1.71 -14.26 0.30
CA ASP A 147 0.38 -14.51 -0.25
C ASP A 147 -0.21 -13.18 -0.75
N VAL A 148 -0.66 -13.16 -2.00
CA VAL A 148 -1.16 -11.92 -2.63
C VAL A 148 -2.29 -12.18 -3.61
N GLU A 149 -3.29 -11.30 -3.57
CA GLU A 149 -4.32 -11.17 -4.61
C GLU A 149 -4.25 -9.77 -5.20
N VAL A 150 -4.17 -9.66 -6.53
CA VAL A 150 -4.19 -8.38 -7.25
C VAL A 150 -5.51 -8.27 -7.99
N CYS A 151 -6.33 -7.32 -7.57
CA CYS A 151 -7.67 -7.09 -8.08
C CYS A 151 -7.66 -5.81 -8.92
N CYS A 152 -7.92 -5.95 -10.22
CA CYS A 152 -8.17 -4.84 -11.13
C CYS A 152 -9.64 -4.91 -11.58
N PRO A 153 -10.32 -3.77 -11.80
CA PRO A 153 -11.64 -3.74 -12.38
C PRO A 153 -11.67 -4.51 -13.71
N THR A 154 -12.56 -5.50 -13.81
CA THR A 154 -12.90 -6.16 -15.08
C THR A 154 -14.10 -5.50 -15.76
N TYR A 155 -14.81 -4.63 -15.02
CA TYR A 155 -15.95 -3.87 -15.48
C TYR A 155 -16.00 -2.53 -14.74
N SER A 156 -16.27 -1.47 -15.49
CA SER A 156 -16.48 -0.12 -14.95
C SER A 156 -17.63 0.56 -15.68
N ARG A 157 -18.42 1.32 -14.93
CA ARG A 157 -19.44 2.23 -15.44
C ARG A 157 -19.28 3.56 -14.72
N LEU A 158 -18.72 4.54 -15.41
CA LEU A 158 -18.34 5.83 -14.81
C LEU A 158 -19.11 6.97 -15.46
N PHE A 159 -19.66 7.85 -14.64
CA PHE A 159 -20.30 9.07 -15.09
C PHE A 159 -19.31 10.24 -15.06
N SER A 160 -19.29 11.04 -16.12
CA SER A 160 -18.45 12.23 -16.22
C SER A 160 -19.32 13.48 -16.18
N GLU A 161 -19.17 14.28 -15.12
CA GLU A 161 -19.85 15.57 -15.00
C GLU A 161 -19.47 16.56 -16.10
N TRP A 162 -18.26 16.43 -16.65
CA TRP A 162 -17.73 17.32 -17.69
C TRP A 162 -18.36 17.09 -19.07
N SER A 163 -18.64 15.83 -19.41
CA SER A 163 -19.27 15.45 -20.68
C SER A 163 -20.77 15.19 -20.52
N ASN A 164 -21.26 15.03 -19.30
CA ASN A 164 -22.62 14.58 -18.98
C ASN A 164 -22.94 13.22 -19.62
N GLU A 165 -21.93 12.37 -19.76
CA GLU A 165 -22.01 11.04 -20.38
C GLU A 165 -21.54 9.94 -19.41
N THR A 166 -22.01 8.72 -19.67
CA THR A 166 -21.56 7.51 -18.95
C THR A 166 -20.71 6.67 -19.89
N SER A 167 -19.46 6.39 -19.50
CA SER A 167 -18.60 5.42 -20.16
C SER A 167 -18.75 4.04 -19.52
N ILE A 168 -18.69 2.99 -20.33
CA ILE A 168 -18.70 1.60 -19.89
C ILE A 168 -17.49 0.90 -20.51
N GLU A 169 -16.70 0.25 -19.67
CA GLU A 169 -15.56 -0.57 -20.08
C GLU A 169 -15.67 -1.97 -19.44
N GLY A 170 -15.27 -3.00 -20.17
CA GLY A 170 -15.22 -4.38 -19.67
C GLY A 170 -16.56 -5.14 -19.68
N SER A 171 -16.61 -6.26 -18.94
CA SER A 171 -17.74 -7.21 -18.91
C SER A 171 -17.95 -7.80 -17.51
N LEU A 172 -19.20 -8.10 -17.17
CA LEU A 172 -19.58 -8.87 -15.97
C LEU A 172 -19.80 -10.37 -16.26
N GLU A 173 -19.80 -10.74 -17.54
CA GLU A 173 -19.85 -12.12 -18.05
C GLU A 173 -18.47 -12.63 -18.44
#